data_AF-A0A179D0G9-F1
#
_entry.id   AF-A0A179D0G9-F1
#
_cell.length_a   1.000
_cell.length_b   1.000
_cell.length_c   1.000
_cell.angle_alpha   90.00
_cell.angle_beta   90.00
_cell.angle_gamma   90.00
#
_symmetry.space_group_name_H-M   'P 1'
#
loop_
_entity.id
_entity.type
_entity.pdbx_description
1 polymer ?
#
loop_
_entity_poly.entity_id
_entity_poly.type
_entity_poly.pdbx_seq_one_letter_code
_entity_poly.pdbx_strand_id
1 'polypeptide(L)'
;MDKKLLYTVIATMAILHNGKRYEKGSKIELTESEAENLSLYIKLDQSEIEKKTAERKAAEEKAEQERLAAEAAQKEAEAKSEKAEKTEKPVKEKEK
;
A
#
# COMPACT_ATOMS: atom_id res chain seq x y z
N MET A 1 -15.27 -1.96 -2.34
CA MET A 1 -15.15 -0.76 -3.18
C MET A 1 -14.25 -1.13 -4.34
N ASP A 2 -14.78 -1.19 -5.54
CA ASP A 2 -13.98 -1.51 -6.73
C ASP A 2 -12.95 -0.41 -6.98
N LYS A 3 -11.70 -0.83 -7.19
CA LYS A 3 -10.58 0.09 -7.38
C LYS A 3 -10.74 0.80 -8.71
N LYS A 4 -10.90 2.12 -8.67
CA LYS A 4 -10.90 2.95 -9.87
C LYS A 4 -9.47 3.31 -10.29
N LEU A 5 -9.27 3.33 -11.60
CA LEU A 5 -8.05 3.72 -12.28
C LEU A 5 -8.38 4.81 -13.29
N LEU A 6 -7.41 5.67 -13.58
CA LEU A 6 -7.58 6.74 -14.54
C LEU A 6 -7.23 6.22 -15.93
N TYR A 7 -8.13 6.44 -16.87
CA TYR A 7 -7.97 6.11 -18.27
C TYR A 7 -8.09 7.37 -19.11
N THR A 8 -7.38 7.40 -20.22
CA THR A 8 -7.47 8.44 -21.23
C THR A 8 -8.24 7.90 -22.43
N VAL A 9 -9.23 8.65 -22.89
CA VAL A 9 -9.98 8.32 -24.11
C VAL A 9 -9.07 8.53 -25.32
N ILE A 10 -8.87 7.48 -26.12
CA ILE A 10 -8.00 7.52 -27.31
C ILE A 10 -8.78 7.65 -28.61
N ALA A 11 -10.07 7.29 -28.59
CA ALA A 11 -10.94 7.40 -29.75
C ALA A 11 -11.36 8.85 -30.03
N THR A 12 -11.53 9.19 -31.31
CA THR A 12 -11.93 10.52 -31.77
C THR A 12 -13.27 10.96 -31.19
N MET A 13 -14.19 10.00 -31.00
CA MET A 13 -15.45 10.17 -30.28
C MET A 13 -15.76 8.86 -29.53
N ALA A 14 -15.99 8.94 -28.22
CA ALA A 14 -16.49 7.82 -27.44
C ALA A 14 -17.75 8.25 -26.68
N ILE A 15 -18.89 7.60 -27.00
CA ILE A 15 -20.06 7.63 -26.14
C ILE A 15 -19.90 6.44 -25.21
N LEU A 16 -19.64 6.69 -23.94
CA LEU A 16 -19.48 5.61 -22.97
C LEU A 16 -20.86 5.18 -22.44
N HIS A 17 -20.90 3.99 -21.84
CA HIS A 17 -22.09 3.34 -21.26
C HIS A 17 -22.84 4.18 -20.21
N ASN A 18 -22.23 5.25 -19.69
CA ASN A 18 -22.83 6.20 -18.75
C ASN A 18 -23.61 7.35 -19.44
N GLY A 19 -23.80 7.31 -20.76
CA GLY A 19 -24.48 8.35 -21.53
C GLY A 19 -23.71 9.67 -21.64
N LYS A 20 -22.47 9.73 -21.11
CA LYS A 20 -21.59 10.88 -21.24
C LYS A 20 -20.71 10.72 -22.47
N ARG A 21 -20.58 11.81 -23.21
CA ARG A 21 -19.67 11.92 -24.35
C ARG A 21 -18.30 12.33 -23.83
N TYR A 22 -17.28 11.60 -24.25
CA TYR A 22 -15.89 11.93 -23.97
C TYR A 22 -15.14 12.11 -25.28
N GLU A 23 -14.27 13.11 -25.29
CA GLU A 23 -13.43 13.44 -26.43
C GLU A 23 -12.04 12.82 -26.26
N LYS A 24 -11.33 12.67 -27.36
CA LYS A 24 -9.94 12.21 -27.34
C LYS A 24 -9.11 13.05 -26.36
N GLY A 25 -8.40 12.39 -25.45
CA GLY A 25 -7.60 13.02 -24.40
C GLY A 25 -8.36 13.25 -23.08
N SER A 26 -9.68 13.02 -23.05
CA SER A 26 -10.45 13.12 -21.80
C SER A 26 -9.96 12.08 -20.80
N LYS A 27 -9.81 12.49 -19.55
CA LYS A 27 -9.47 11.60 -18.43
C LYS A 27 -10.73 11.14 -17.72
N ILE A 28 -10.86 9.83 -17.51
CA ILE A 28 -12.01 9.20 -16.90
C ILE A 28 -11.57 8.18 -15.86
N GLU A 29 -12.27 8.13 -14.73
CA GLU A 29 -12.02 7.12 -13.71
C GLU A 29 -12.98 5.96 -13.91
N LEU A 30 -12.42 4.77 -14.11
CA LEU A 30 -13.18 3.55 -14.32
C LEU A 30 -12.64 2.44 -13.43
N THR A 31 -13.52 1.54 -13.02
CA THR A 31 -13.15 0.23 -12.48
C THR A 31 -12.53 -0.64 -13.58
N GLU A 32 -11.83 -1.71 -13.21
CA GLU A 32 -11.28 -2.65 -14.19
C GLU A 32 -12.37 -3.25 -15.10
N SER A 33 -13.51 -3.64 -14.52
CA SER A 33 -14.65 -4.18 -15.30
C SER A 33 -15.26 -3.16 -16.26
N GLU A 34 -15.44 -1.90 -15.85
CA GLU A 34 -15.91 -0.84 -16.75
C GLU A 34 -14.90 -0.55 -17.87
N ALA A 35 -13.60 -0.66 -17.56
CA ALA A 35 -12.53 -0.42 -18.51
C ALA A 35 -12.39 -1.54 -19.54
N GLU A 36 -12.58 -2.81 -19.16
CA GLU A 36 -12.57 -3.95 -20.08
C GLU A 36 -13.60 -3.77 -21.20
N ASN A 37 -14.82 -3.37 -20.83
CA ASN A 37 -15.91 -3.08 -21.76
C ASN A 37 -15.61 -1.91 -22.72
N LEU A 38 -14.65 -1.06 -22.36
CA LEU A 38 -14.29 0.15 -23.09
C LEU A 38 -12.86 0.12 -23.65
N SER A 39 -12.17 -1.01 -23.55
CA SER A 39 -10.74 -1.18 -23.83
C SER A 39 -10.31 -0.76 -25.25
N LEU A 40 -11.25 -0.75 -26.21
CA LEU A 40 -11.02 -0.25 -27.58
C LEU A 40 -10.96 1.28 -27.68
N TYR A 41 -11.58 1.99 -26.74
CA TYR A 41 -11.78 3.45 -26.79
C TYR A 41 -10.91 4.20 -25.79
N ILE A 42 -10.30 3.49 -24.85
CA ILE A 42 -9.59 4.06 -23.71
C ILE A 42 -8.22 3.39 -23.57
N LYS A 43 -7.29 4.10 -22.96
CA LYS A 43 -5.98 3.57 -22.57
C LYS A 43 -5.70 3.95 -21.13
N LEU A 44 -5.19 3.01 -20.35
CA LEU A 44 -4.80 3.26 -18.97
C LEU A 44 -3.74 4.38 -18.93
N ASP A 45 -3.92 5.37 -18.06
CA ASP A 45 -2.97 6.46 -17.91
C ASP A 45 -1.71 5.94 -17.21
N GLN A 46 -0.62 5.78 -17.97
CA GLN A 46 0.64 5.21 -17.46
C GLN A 46 1.21 6.04 -16.31
N SER A 47 1.03 7.35 -16.33
CA SER A 47 1.50 8.21 -15.23
C SER A 47 0.78 7.92 -13.91
N GLU A 48 -0.46 7.45 -13.96
CA GLU A 48 -1.19 7.02 -12.77
C GLU A 48 -0.75 5.62 -12.29
N ILE A 49 -0.31 4.75 -13.20
CA ILE A 49 0.34 3.48 -12.82
C ILE A 49 1.65 3.77 -12.08
N GLU A 50 2.47 4.68 -12.61
CA GLU A 50 3.74 5.08 -12.01
C GLU A 50 3.53 5.68 -10.63
N LYS A 51 2.56 6.59 -10.47
CA LYS A 51 2.18 7.13 -9.16
C LYS A 51 1.74 6.04 -8.20
N LYS A 52 0.77 5.19 -8.57
CA LYS A 52 0.31 4.11 -7.68
C LYS A 52 1.43 3.13 -7.31
N THR A 53 2.36 2.87 -8.22
CA THR A 53 3.51 2.00 -7.96
C THR A 53 4.46 2.67 -6.97
N ALA A 54 4.74 3.96 -7.15
CA ALA A 54 5.56 4.75 -6.24
C ALA A 54 4.92 4.84 -4.84
N GLU A 55 3.61 5.10 -4.76
CA GLU A 55 2.86 5.14 -3.50
C GLU A 55 2.89 3.78 -2.79
N ARG A 56 2.72 2.68 -3.52
CA ARG A 56 2.78 1.34 -2.95
C ARG A 56 4.17 1.00 -2.43
N LYS A 57 5.22 1.35 -3.17
CA LYS A 57 6.62 1.19 -2.71
C LYS A 57 6.89 2.01 -1.44
N ALA A 58 6.46 3.26 -1.41
CA ALA A 58 6.63 4.12 -0.24
C ALA A 58 5.86 3.59 0.99
N ALA A 59 4.66 3.02 0.78
CA ALA A 59 3.90 2.39 1.84
C ALA A 59 4.58 1.11 2.37
N GLU A 60 5.14 0.29 1.48
CA GLU A 60 5.87 -0.93 1.83
C GLU A 60 7.16 -0.61 2.60
N GLU A 61 7.93 0.38 2.15
CA GLU A 61 9.15 0.84 2.83
C GLU A 61 8.85 1.38 4.23
N LYS A 62 7.77 2.16 4.38
CA LYS A 62 7.33 2.62 5.71
C LYS A 62 6.93 1.46 6.62
N ALA A 63 6.17 0.50 6.10
CA ALA A 63 5.76 -0.67 6.87
C ALA A 63 6.97 -1.52 7.30
N GLU A 64 7.99 -1.64 6.45
CA GLU A 64 9.23 -2.35 6.80
C GLU A 64 10.03 -1.60 7.87
N GLN A 65 10.19 -0.28 7.76
CA GLN A 65 10.85 0.53 8.79
C GLN A 65 10.15 0.42 10.13
N GLU A 66 8.82 0.47 10.14
CA GLU A 66 8.02 0.33 11.37
C GLU A 66 8.19 -1.07 11.98
N ARG A 67 8.24 -2.13 11.16
CA ARG A 67 8.52 -3.49 11.63
C ARG A 67 9.90 -3.62 12.24
N LEU A 68 10.93 -3.04 11.61
CA LEU A 68 12.30 -3.05 12.13
C LEU A 68 12.42 -2.27 13.45
N ALA A 69 11.74 -1.12 13.57
CA ALA A 69 11.71 -0.34 14.80
C ALA A 69 11.00 -1.10 15.93
N ALA A 70 9.88 -1.75 15.63
CA ALA A 70 9.17 -2.60 16.60
C ALA A 70 10.02 -3.80 17.05
N GLU A 71 10.72 -4.47 16.13
CA GLU A 71 11.61 -5.59 16.48
C GLU A 71 12.79 -5.14 17.34
N ALA A 72 13.39 -3.99 17.05
CA ALA A 72 14.48 -3.43 17.85
C ALA A 72 14.01 -3.08 19.28
N ALA A 73 12.83 -2.46 19.41
CA ALA A 73 12.24 -2.15 20.70
C ALA A 73 11.92 -3.42 21.52
N GLN A 74 11.44 -4.48 20.86
CA GLN A 74 11.15 -5.75 21.51
C GLN A 74 12.42 -6.42 22.04
N LYS A 75 13.49 -6.47 21.23
CA LYS A 75 14.79 -7.01 21.66
C LYS A 75 15.39 -6.23 22.83
N GLU A 76 15.24 -4.91 22.85
CA GLU A 76 15.73 -4.09 23.98
C GLU A 76 14.92 -4.35 25.27
N ALA A 77 13.61 -4.56 25.14
CA ALA A 77 12.75 -4.93 26.26
C ALA A 77 13.07 -6.33 26.81
N GLU A 78 13.26 -7.33 25.94
CA GLU A 78 13.67 -8.68 26.34
C GLU A 78 15.04 -8.68 27.02
N ALA A 79 16.02 -7.95 26.48
CA ALA A 79 17.35 -7.83 27.08
C ALA A 79 17.31 -7.16 28.46
N LYS A 80 16.43 -6.17 28.69
CA LYS A 80 16.23 -5.56 30.01
C LYS A 80 15.56 -6.52 31.00
N SER A 81 14.58 -7.30 30.55
CA SER A 81 13.92 -8.32 31.38
C SER A 81 14.88 -9.47 31.77
N GLU A 82 15.65 -10.02 30.83
CA GLU A 82 16.64 -11.06 31.13
C GLU A 82 17.72 -10.58 32.10
N LYS A 83 18.12 -9.30 32.00
CA LYS A 83 19.12 -8.72 32.91
C LYS A 83 18.55 -8.53 34.31
N ALA A 84 17.29 -8.10 34.43
CA ALA A 84 16.59 -7.99 35.70
C ALA A 84 16.44 -9.35 36.40
N GLU A 85 16.04 -10.39 35.66
CA GLU A 85 15.86 -11.75 36.20
C GLU A 85 17.17 -12.38 36.70
N LYS A 86 18.31 -12.08 36.07
CA LYS A 86 19.63 -12.54 36.53
C LYS A 86 20.14 -11.82 37.77
N THR A 87 19.76 -10.56 38.00
CA THR A 87 20.15 -9.81 39.21
C THR A 87 19.31 -10.13 40.45
N GLU A 88 18.13 -10.72 40.31
CA GLU A 88 17.26 -11.07 41.45
C GLU A 88 17.58 -12.43 42.10
N LYS A 89 18.55 -13.19 41.57
CA LYS A 89 19.08 -14.41 42.19
C LYS A 89 20.45 -14.19 42.81
N PRO A 90 20.53 -13.46 43.93
CA PRO A 90 21.30 -14.02 45.04
C PRO A 90 20.53 -13.94 46.36
N VAL A 91 20.82 -14.91 47.25
CA VAL A 91 20.42 -14.98 48.66
C VAL A 91 19.05 -15.65 48.96
N LYS A 92 18.92 -16.94 48.64
CA LYS A 92 18.20 -17.91 49.51
C LYS A 92 18.89 -19.26 49.48
N GLU A 93 20.17 -19.28 49.83
CA GLU A 93 20.87 -20.52 50.16
C GLU A 93 21.80 -20.23 51.34
N LYS A 94 21.19 -20.08 52.53
CA LYS A 94 21.78 -20.27 53.86
C LYS A 94 20.67 -20.07 54.90
N GLU A 95 20.64 -20.96 55.89
CA GLU A 95 19.60 -21.19 56.92
C GLU A 95 18.35 -21.89 56.35
N LYS A 96 18.04 -23.13 56.70
CA LYS A 96 18.09 -23.78 58.03
C LYS A 96 18.07 -25.31 57.89
#